data_AF-A0A8B8LGW9-F1
#
_entry.id   AF-A0A8B8LGW9-F1
#
_cell.length_a   1.000
_cell.length_b   1.000
_cell.length_c   1.000
_cell.angle_alpha   90.00
_cell.angle_beta   90.00
_cell.angle_gamma   90.00
#
_symmetry.space_group_name_H-M   'P 1'
#
loop_
_entity.id
_entity.type
_entity.pdbx_description
1 polymer ?
#
loop_
_entity_poly.entity_id
_entity_poly.type
_entity_poly.pdbx_seq_one_letter_code
_entity_poly.pdbx_strand_id
1 'polypeptide(L)'
;MSENPLQALFRNLEQVSNFVQHHLCNLSGLHLQSSGPPDRGSMFSVSSSTKVPLVKTTSSVQPGDTAIKGKYTAPVSKEELGRATWTFLHTLAAQYPDNPTRQQKKDVKVLVQILSRIYPCKECADHFKEILRANPVQTGSHAEFSQWLCHVHNVVNRSLDKPIFPCERVDARWGKMECEQKACEIIGSTTSFGNI
;
A
#
# COMPACT_ATOMS: atom_id res chain seq x y z
N MET A 1 -46.93 -14.51 32.53
CA MET A 1 -46.98 -13.91 31.18
C MET A 1 -45.74 -14.37 30.44
N SER A 2 -45.89 -15.29 29.49
CA SER A 2 -44.77 -15.86 28.74
C SER A 2 -44.43 -14.94 27.56
N GLU A 3 -43.24 -14.35 27.60
CA GLU A 3 -42.68 -13.55 26.49
C GLU A 3 -42.62 -14.40 25.22
N ASN A 4 -43.09 -13.83 24.10
CA ASN A 4 -43.18 -14.50 22.81
C ASN A 4 -41.76 -14.67 22.22
N PRO A 5 -41.32 -15.91 21.90
CA PRO A 5 -39.97 -16.18 21.38
C PRO A 5 -39.63 -15.39 20.10
N LEU A 6 -40.63 -15.03 19.30
CA LEU A 6 -40.43 -14.24 18.09
C LEU A 6 -40.08 -12.79 18.40
N GLN A 7 -40.61 -12.24 19.50
CA GLN A 7 -40.34 -10.87 19.91
C GLN A 7 -38.90 -10.68 20.39
N ALA A 8 -38.32 -11.72 21.00
CA ALA A 8 -36.91 -11.76 21.34
C ALA A 8 -36.01 -11.81 20.09
N LEU A 9 -36.42 -12.54 19.05
CA LEU A 9 -35.70 -12.57 17.76
C LEU A 9 -35.74 -11.22 17.04
N PHE A 10 -36.89 -10.53 17.03
CA PHE A 10 -37.00 -9.20 16.43
C PHE A 10 -36.13 -8.16 17.14
N ARG A 11 -36.11 -8.15 18.47
CA ARG A 11 -35.23 -7.25 19.24
C ARG A 11 -33.75 -7.50 18.96
N ASN A 12 -33.34 -8.76 18.81
CA ASN A 12 -31.95 -9.11 18.46
C ASN A 12 -31.59 -8.64 17.04
N LEU A 13 -32.51 -8.78 16.08
CA LEU A 13 -32.29 -8.29 14.71
C LEU A 13 -32.21 -6.75 14.65
N GLU A 14 -33.04 -6.04 15.43
CA GLU A 14 -32.96 -4.58 15.55
C GLU A 14 -31.64 -4.13 16.20
N GLN A 15 -31.18 -4.82 17.25
CA GLN A 15 -29.90 -4.52 17.90
C GLN A 15 -28.70 -4.73 16.96
N VAL A 16 -28.71 -5.81 16.19
CA VAL A 16 -27.67 -6.09 15.18
C VAL A 16 -27.74 -5.06 14.05
N SER A 17 -28.93 -4.67 13.59
CA SER A 17 -29.11 -3.63 12.56
C SER A 17 -28.57 -2.28 13.02
N ASN A 18 -28.90 -1.86 14.26
CA ASN A 18 -28.43 -0.60 14.83
C ASN A 18 -26.91 -0.59 15.07
N PHE A 19 -26.34 -1.74 15.46
CA PHE A 19 -24.89 -1.91 15.60
C PHE A 19 -24.18 -1.76 14.26
N VAL A 20 -24.70 -2.38 13.19
CA VAL A 20 -24.15 -2.27 11.84
C VAL A 20 -24.29 -0.84 11.30
N GLN A 21 -25.42 -0.16 11.52
CA GLN A 21 -25.61 1.24 11.12
C GLN A 21 -24.65 2.20 11.82
N HIS A 22 -24.42 2.02 13.13
CA HIS A 22 -23.51 2.88 13.88
C HIS A 22 -22.04 2.73 13.42
N HIS A 23 -21.64 1.53 12.99
CA HIS A 23 -20.28 1.29 12.48
C HIS A 23 -20.09 1.66 11.01
N LEU A 24 -21.15 1.66 10.18
CA LEU A 24 -21.07 2.06 8.78
C LEU A 24 -21.00 3.59 8.60
N CYS A 25 -21.61 4.38 9.48
CA CYS A 25 -21.52 5.85 9.43
C CYS A 25 -20.11 6.40 9.68
N ASN A 26 -19.20 5.62 10.29
CA ASN A 26 -17.80 6.01 10.47
C ASN A 26 -16.90 5.67 9.26
N LEU A 27 -17.41 4.93 8.26
CA LEU A 27 -16.63 4.52 7.09
C LEU A 27 -16.90 5.36 5.83
N SER A 28 -17.99 6.13 5.81
CA SER A 28 -18.32 7.05 4.73
C SER A 28 -18.38 8.47 5.28
N GLY A 29 -17.26 9.20 5.20
CA GLY A 29 -17.19 10.64 5.42
C GLY A 29 -17.91 11.44 4.33
N LEU A 30 -19.18 11.12 4.06
CA LEU A 30 -20.07 11.94 3.27
C LEU A 30 -20.69 12.99 4.20
N HIS A 31 -19.96 14.09 4.34
CA HIS A 31 -20.50 15.33 4.86
C HIS A 31 -21.53 15.86 3.87
N LEU A 32 -22.79 15.46 4.06
CA LEU A 32 -23.93 16.03 3.34
C LEU A 32 -24.28 17.37 3.99
N GLN A 33 -23.62 18.45 3.55
CA GLN A 33 -24.07 19.81 3.85
C GLN A 33 -25.09 20.25 2.81
N SER A 34 -26.34 20.41 3.26
CA SER A 34 -27.41 21.07 2.53
C SER A 34 -27.50 22.54 2.93
N SER A 35 -27.85 23.38 1.94
CA SER A 35 -28.52 24.70 1.99
C SER A 35 -27.71 26.02 2.11
N GLY A 36 -27.80 26.84 1.04
CA GLY A 36 -28.02 28.31 1.13
C GLY A 36 -26.94 29.30 0.60
N PRO A 37 -27.23 30.18 -0.41
CA PRO A 37 -26.36 31.26 -0.94
C PRO A 37 -26.86 32.69 -0.55
N PRO A 38 -26.44 33.81 -1.18
CA PRO A 38 -25.11 34.38 -1.52
C PRO A 38 -24.93 35.86 -1.05
N ASP A 39 -23.71 36.42 -1.09
CA ASP A 39 -23.48 37.88 -1.31
C ASP A 39 -21.97 38.07 -1.56
N ARG A 40 -21.49 38.61 -2.71
CA ARG A 40 -21.60 39.96 -3.30
C ARG A 40 -20.34 40.77 -3.00
N GLY A 41 -19.74 41.30 -4.07
CA GLY A 41 -18.75 42.37 -4.03
C GLY A 41 -17.45 41.98 -4.73
N SER A 42 -17.25 42.26 -6.02
CA SER A 42 -16.97 43.60 -6.60
C SER A 42 -15.60 44.11 -6.17
N MET A 43 -14.70 44.60 -7.02
CA MET A 43 -14.62 44.80 -8.47
C MET A 43 -13.16 45.27 -8.75
N PHE A 44 -12.85 45.44 -10.03
CA PHE A 44 -11.88 46.40 -10.59
C PHE A 44 -10.44 45.93 -10.82
N SER A 45 -10.32 45.31 -11.99
CA SER A 45 -9.28 45.55 -12.99
C SER A 45 -9.02 47.04 -13.24
N VAL A 46 -7.74 47.46 -13.33
CA VAL A 46 -7.25 48.42 -14.33
C VAL A 46 -5.78 48.11 -14.68
N SER A 47 -5.61 47.83 -15.97
CA SER A 47 -4.47 47.96 -16.89
C SER A 47 -3.22 48.73 -16.41
N SER A 48 -2.03 48.30 -16.85
CA SER A 48 -1.54 48.65 -18.20
C SER A 48 -0.10 48.20 -18.43
N SER A 49 0.14 47.80 -19.67
CA SER A 49 1.42 47.45 -20.29
C SER A 49 2.50 48.51 -20.13
N THR A 50 3.74 48.06 -19.92
CA THR A 50 4.89 48.63 -20.64
C THR A 50 5.88 47.50 -20.95
N LYS A 51 6.21 47.38 -22.25
CA LYS A 51 7.21 46.47 -22.79
C LYS A 51 8.60 46.93 -22.35
N VAL A 52 9.44 46.00 -21.90
CA VAL A 52 10.89 46.21 -21.70
C VAL A 52 11.66 45.33 -22.70
N PRO A 53 12.80 45.78 -23.25
CA PRO A 53 13.58 45.02 -24.22
C PRO A 53 14.46 43.94 -23.56
N LEU A 54 14.78 42.95 -24.38
CA LEU A 54 15.77 41.90 -24.15
C LEU A 54 17.20 42.48 -24.01
N VAL A 55 18.03 41.93 -23.10
CA VAL A 55 19.39 41.36 -23.35
C VAL A 55 20.29 41.37 -22.09
N LYS A 56 20.88 40.19 -21.82
CA LYS A 56 22.12 39.80 -21.10
C LYS A 56 22.26 39.87 -19.57
N THR A 57 22.22 38.67 -18.97
CA THR A 57 23.27 38.00 -18.17
C THR A 57 24.22 38.86 -17.31
N THR A 58 24.11 38.75 -15.98
CA THR A 58 25.15 38.16 -15.08
C THR A 58 24.65 38.05 -13.63
N SER A 59 25.04 36.94 -13.00
CA SER A 59 24.91 36.46 -11.61
C SER A 59 24.56 37.44 -10.46
N SER A 60 23.62 37.03 -9.60
CA SER A 60 23.73 37.21 -8.14
C SER A 60 22.75 36.27 -7.39
N VAL A 61 23.09 36.01 -6.13
CA VAL A 61 22.67 34.95 -5.20
C VAL A 61 21.30 35.19 -4.54
N GLN A 62 20.42 34.17 -4.56
CA GLN A 62 19.32 33.74 -3.64
C GLN A 62 18.21 34.76 -3.26
N PRO A 63 16.91 34.38 -3.19
CA PRO A 63 16.40 33.46 -2.17
C PRO A 63 15.35 32.45 -2.69
N GLY A 64 15.05 31.47 -1.83
CA GLY A 64 14.22 30.32 -2.15
C GLY A 64 12.81 30.68 -2.64
N ASP A 65 12.43 30.02 -3.72
CA ASP A 65 11.06 29.62 -3.95
C ASP A 65 11.04 28.09 -3.90
N THR A 66 10.64 27.58 -2.74
CA THR A 66 10.13 26.22 -2.55
C THR A 66 9.05 25.95 -3.59
N ALA A 67 9.46 25.37 -4.72
CA ALA A 67 8.55 24.75 -5.67
C ALA A 67 8.03 23.45 -5.08
N ILE A 68 7.18 23.55 -4.04
CA ILE A 68 6.18 22.53 -3.71
C ILE A 68 5.14 22.60 -4.83
N LYS A 69 5.52 22.15 -6.04
CA LYS A 69 4.62 22.08 -7.19
C LYS A 69 4.11 20.65 -7.27
N GLY A 70 2.97 20.41 -6.63
CA GLY A 70 2.03 19.30 -6.81
C GLY A 70 2.60 17.96 -7.29
N LYS A 71 3.23 17.19 -6.39
CA LYS A 71 3.51 15.77 -6.59
C LYS A 71 2.34 14.91 -6.11
N TYR A 72 1.14 15.10 -6.65
CA TYR A 72 0.04 14.19 -6.33
C TYR A 72 -0.79 13.95 -7.60
N THR A 73 -1.04 12.65 -7.89
CA THR A 73 -1.93 12.08 -8.93
C THR A 73 -1.32 11.53 -10.23
N ALA A 74 -0.10 10.97 -10.22
CA ALA A 74 0.29 10.02 -11.27
C ALA A 74 -0.20 8.60 -10.92
N PRO A 75 -0.72 7.81 -11.87
CA PRO A 75 -0.99 6.39 -11.66
C PRO A 75 0.27 5.63 -11.26
N VAL A 76 0.10 4.57 -10.46
CA VAL A 76 1.20 3.72 -9.99
C VAL A 76 1.91 3.06 -11.18
N SER A 77 3.24 3.20 -11.23
CA SER A 77 4.07 2.55 -12.25
C SER A 77 4.16 1.03 -12.07
N LYS A 78 4.49 0.30 -13.14
CA LYS A 78 4.72 -1.15 -13.10
C LYS A 78 5.79 -1.52 -12.06
N GLU A 79 6.86 -0.73 -11.99
CA GLU A 79 7.99 -0.95 -11.09
C GLU A 79 7.58 -0.70 -9.63
N GLU A 80 6.75 0.31 -9.37
CA GLU A 80 6.24 0.60 -8.04
C GLU A 80 5.29 -0.48 -7.54
N LEU A 81 4.34 -0.90 -8.38
CA LEU A 81 3.46 -2.03 -8.07
C LEU A 81 4.27 -3.31 -7.83
N GLY A 82 5.28 -3.57 -8.67
CA GLY A 82 6.21 -4.69 -8.51
C GLY A 82 6.93 -4.67 -7.17
N ARG A 83 7.55 -3.54 -6.80
CA ARG A 83 8.23 -3.37 -5.50
C ARG A 83 7.27 -3.60 -4.33
N ALA A 84 6.06 -3.03 -4.38
CA ALA A 84 5.07 -3.20 -3.32
C ALA A 84 4.63 -4.66 -3.18
N THR A 85 4.41 -5.36 -4.31
CA THR A 85 4.00 -6.76 -4.32
C THR A 85 5.10 -7.66 -3.76
N TRP A 86 6.35 -7.44 -4.17
CA TRP A 86 7.48 -8.22 -3.66
C TRP A 86 7.73 -7.99 -2.18
N THR A 87 7.58 -6.75 -1.71
CA THR A 87 7.61 -6.45 -0.27
C THR A 87 6.54 -7.25 0.48
N PHE A 88 5.28 -7.20 0.03
CA PHE A 88 4.21 -7.97 0.64
C PHE A 88 4.51 -9.48 0.68
N LEU A 89 4.90 -10.07 -0.45
CA LEU A 89 5.15 -11.50 -0.55
C LEU A 89 6.32 -11.95 0.32
N HIS A 90 7.43 -11.20 0.31
CA HIS A 90 8.61 -11.55 1.11
C HIS A 90 8.37 -11.35 2.60
N THR A 91 7.64 -10.31 3.01
CA THR A 91 7.22 -10.14 4.40
C THR A 91 6.27 -11.26 4.84
N LEU A 92 5.33 -11.67 3.97
CA LEU A 92 4.47 -12.83 4.23
C LEU A 92 5.29 -14.12 4.41
N ALA A 93 6.29 -14.34 3.55
CA ALA A 93 7.18 -15.48 3.65
C ALA A 93 7.98 -15.46 4.97
N ALA A 94 8.49 -14.30 5.36
CA ALA A 94 9.22 -14.13 6.62
C ALA A 94 8.35 -14.38 7.87
N GLN A 95 7.03 -14.13 7.80
CA GLN A 95 6.10 -14.47 8.90
C GLN A 95 5.55 -15.90 8.81
N TYR A 96 5.86 -16.64 7.75
CA TYR A 96 5.32 -17.97 7.54
C TYR A 96 5.84 -18.92 8.63
N PRO A 97 5.01 -19.80 9.22
CA PRO A 97 5.47 -20.67 10.31
C PRO A 97 6.52 -21.69 9.87
N ASP A 98 7.43 -22.05 10.77
CA ASP A 98 8.34 -23.18 10.56
C ASP A 98 7.57 -24.51 10.41
N ASN A 99 6.45 -24.65 11.12
CA ASN A 99 5.54 -25.81 11.04
C ASN A 99 4.11 -25.36 10.66
N PRO A 100 3.84 -25.10 9.37
CA PRO A 100 2.55 -24.55 8.95
C PRO A 100 1.48 -25.64 8.85
N THR A 101 0.25 -25.26 9.21
CA THR A 101 -0.94 -26.12 9.10
C THR A 101 -1.25 -26.45 7.64
N ARG A 102 -2.00 -27.53 7.42
CA ARG A 102 -2.47 -27.91 6.07
C ARG A 102 -3.23 -26.77 5.37
N GLN A 103 -4.00 -26.00 6.14
CA GLN A 103 -4.73 -24.86 5.61
C GLN A 103 -3.79 -23.73 5.18
N GLN A 104 -2.82 -23.34 6.01
CA GLN A 104 -1.82 -22.33 5.66
C GLN A 104 -1.00 -22.71 4.42
N LYS A 105 -0.62 -23.98 4.27
CA LYS A 105 0.04 -24.51 3.05
C LYS A 105 -0.83 -24.31 1.81
N LYS A 106 -2.13 -24.61 1.92
CA LYS A 106 -3.09 -24.44 0.83
C LYS A 106 -3.28 -22.96 0.48
N ASP A 107 -3.44 -22.10 1.48
CA ASP A 107 -3.71 -20.68 1.29
C ASP A 107 -2.57 -19.96 0.57
N VAL A 108 -1.32 -20.23 0.94
CA VAL A 108 -0.15 -19.66 0.24
C VAL A 108 -0.10 -20.09 -1.22
N LYS A 109 -0.34 -21.39 -1.50
CA LYS A 109 -0.38 -21.89 -2.88
C LYS A 109 -1.49 -21.21 -3.69
N VAL A 110 -2.68 -21.08 -3.11
CA VAL A 110 -3.82 -20.43 -3.75
C VAL A 110 -3.56 -18.94 -3.98
N LEU A 111 -2.99 -18.23 -3.00
CA LEU A 111 -2.61 -16.82 -3.12
C LEU A 111 -1.68 -16.59 -4.31
N VAL A 112 -0.59 -17.37 -4.41
CA VAL A 112 0.39 -17.26 -5.51
C VAL A 112 -0.26 -17.57 -6.86
N GLN A 113 -1.12 -18.59 -6.94
CA GLN A 113 -1.87 -18.93 -8.16
C GLN A 113 -2.94 -17.89 -8.53
N ILE A 114 -3.52 -17.19 -7.55
CA ILE A 114 -4.42 -16.08 -7.80
C ILE A 114 -3.64 -14.90 -8.38
N LEU A 115 -2.49 -14.56 -7.78
CA LEU A 115 -1.62 -13.49 -8.27
C LEU A 115 -1.25 -13.69 -9.74
N SER A 116 -0.89 -14.91 -10.16
CA SER A 116 -0.57 -15.16 -11.58
C SER A 116 -1.76 -15.00 -12.55
N ARG A 117 -2.99 -14.79 -12.06
CA ARG A 117 -4.20 -14.62 -12.87
C ARG A 117 -4.75 -13.19 -12.84
N ILE A 118 -4.68 -12.54 -11.67
CA ILE A 118 -5.34 -11.24 -11.45
C ILE A 118 -4.35 -10.09 -11.28
N TYR A 119 -3.04 -10.33 -11.42
CA TYR A 119 -2.06 -9.25 -11.30
C TYR A 119 -2.32 -8.15 -12.33
N PRO A 120 -2.40 -6.86 -11.95
CA PRO A 120 -2.85 -5.78 -12.84
C PRO A 120 -2.02 -5.59 -14.11
N CYS A 121 -0.74 -5.98 -14.08
CA CYS A 121 0.11 -6.02 -15.26
C CYS A 121 -0.06 -7.35 -16.00
N LYS A 122 -0.80 -7.37 -17.12
CA LYS A 122 -1.12 -8.58 -17.89
C LYS A 122 0.13 -9.36 -18.32
N GLU A 123 1.09 -8.70 -18.96
CA GLU A 123 2.33 -9.34 -19.40
C GLU A 123 3.15 -9.91 -18.22
N CYS A 124 3.11 -9.23 -17.06
CA CYS A 124 3.76 -9.72 -15.85
C CYS A 124 3.05 -10.97 -15.30
N ALA A 125 1.72 -10.99 -15.31
CA ALA A 125 0.91 -12.11 -14.87
C ALA A 125 1.14 -13.36 -15.75
N ASP A 126 1.10 -13.17 -17.07
CA ASP A 126 1.32 -14.24 -18.05
C ASP A 126 2.74 -14.81 -17.93
N HIS A 127 3.76 -13.95 -17.80
CA HIS A 127 5.14 -14.40 -17.55
C HIS A 127 5.28 -15.13 -16.20
N PHE A 128 4.69 -14.61 -15.13
CA PHE A 128 4.74 -15.25 -13.81
C PHE A 128 4.05 -16.63 -13.83
N LYS A 129 2.96 -16.77 -14.58
CA LYS A 129 2.29 -18.07 -14.78
C LYS A 129 3.22 -19.11 -15.41
N GLU A 130 4.05 -18.73 -16.38
CA GLU A 130 5.06 -19.63 -16.94
C GLU A 130 6.14 -20.00 -15.91
N ILE A 131 6.63 -19.01 -15.16
CA ILE A 131 7.61 -19.25 -14.09
C ILE A 131 7.08 -20.28 -13.07
N LEU A 132 5.80 -20.16 -12.68
CA LEU A 132 5.17 -21.07 -11.72
C LEU A 132 5.02 -22.52 -12.23
N ARG A 133 4.95 -22.73 -13.56
CA ARG A 133 4.92 -24.09 -14.13
C ARG A 133 6.26 -24.80 -13.95
N ALA A 134 7.37 -24.07 -14.11
CA ALA A 134 8.71 -24.62 -13.91
C ALA A 134 9.12 -24.64 -12.43
N ASN A 135 8.53 -23.78 -11.60
CA ASN A 135 8.92 -23.58 -10.20
C ASN A 135 7.72 -23.73 -9.26
N PRO A 136 7.23 -24.96 -9.01
CA PRO A 136 6.07 -25.19 -8.15
C PRO A 136 6.30 -24.64 -6.74
N VAL A 137 5.28 -24.00 -6.17
CA VAL A 137 5.33 -23.32 -4.87
C VAL A 137 5.66 -24.31 -3.74
N GLN A 138 6.75 -24.04 -3.03
CA GLN A 138 7.16 -24.77 -1.84
C GLN A 138 6.64 -24.06 -0.60
N THR A 139 5.95 -24.81 0.26
CA THR A 139 5.27 -24.29 1.46
C THR A 139 5.44 -25.23 2.65
N GLY A 140 6.51 -26.05 2.69
CA GLY A 140 6.69 -27.01 3.78
C GLY A 140 6.97 -26.34 5.12
N SER A 141 7.69 -25.22 5.09
CA SER A 141 8.12 -24.41 6.24
C SER A 141 8.39 -22.96 5.82
N HIS A 142 8.67 -22.10 6.82
CA HIS A 142 9.26 -20.77 6.64
C HIS A 142 10.43 -20.80 5.64
N ALA A 143 11.46 -21.59 5.94
CA ALA A 143 12.69 -21.62 5.16
C ALA A 143 12.45 -22.05 3.71
N GLU A 144 11.63 -23.07 3.48
CA GLU A 144 11.30 -23.52 2.12
C GLU A 144 10.57 -22.42 1.33
N PHE A 145 9.59 -21.75 1.95
CA PHE A 145 8.80 -20.74 1.25
C PHE A 145 9.62 -19.48 0.96
N SER A 146 10.40 -18.98 1.94
CA SER A 146 11.28 -17.83 1.78
C SER A 146 12.36 -18.06 0.71
N GLN A 147 13.00 -19.24 0.71
CA GLN A 147 14.00 -19.59 -0.31
C GLN A 147 13.40 -19.74 -1.70
N TRP A 148 12.25 -20.43 -1.81
CA TRP A 148 11.53 -20.55 -3.08
C TRP A 148 11.14 -19.18 -3.64
N LEU A 149 10.61 -18.28 -2.80
CA LEU A 149 10.20 -16.95 -3.22
C LEU A 149 11.39 -16.10 -3.68
N CYS A 150 12.54 -16.19 -2.98
CA CYS A 150 13.77 -15.55 -3.41
C CYS A 150 14.26 -16.08 -4.77
N HIS A 151 14.26 -17.40 -4.94
CA HIS A 151 14.65 -18.03 -6.20
C HIS A 151 13.79 -17.54 -7.37
N VAL A 152 12.47 -17.54 -7.19
CA VAL A 152 11.51 -17.07 -8.20
C VAL A 152 11.64 -15.58 -8.49
N HIS A 153 11.89 -14.75 -7.48
CA HIS A 153 12.20 -13.33 -7.69
C HIS A 153 13.48 -13.19 -8.52
N ASN A 154 14.50 -14.01 -8.29
CA ASN A 154 15.72 -14.00 -9.09
C ASN A 154 15.54 -14.47 -10.53
N VAL A 155 14.58 -15.37 -10.81
CA VAL A 155 14.17 -15.69 -12.19
C VAL A 155 13.64 -14.44 -12.88
N VAL A 156 12.76 -13.68 -12.20
CA VAL A 156 12.25 -12.39 -12.73
C VAL A 156 13.36 -11.36 -12.89
N ASN A 157 14.29 -11.26 -11.94
CA ASN A 157 15.44 -10.35 -12.05
C ASN A 157 16.28 -10.66 -13.29
N ARG A 158 16.59 -11.94 -13.53
CA ARG A 158 17.33 -12.36 -14.72
C ARG A 158 16.61 -11.98 -16.01
N SER A 159 15.30 -12.19 -16.10
CA SER A 159 14.50 -11.80 -17.28
C SER A 159 14.44 -10.29 -17.53
N LEU A 160 14.85 -9.47 -16.56
CA LEU A 160 14.89 -8.01 -16.62
C LEU A 160 16.32 -7.47 -16.56
N ASP A 161 17.34 -8.32 -16.76
CA ASP A 161 18.77 -7.99 -16.65
C ASP A 161 19.15 -7.28 -15.34
N LYS A 162 18.50 -7.66 -14.24
CA LYS A 162 18.79 -7.17 -12.89
C LYS A 162 19.79 -8.07 -12.17
N PRO A 163 20.60 -7.51 -11.25
CA PRO A 163 21.48 -8.31 -10.41
C PRO A 163 20.73 -9.40 -9.63
N ILE A 164 21.38 -10.55 -9.48
CA ILE A 164 20.86 -11.65 -8.66
C ILE A 164 21.04 -11.31 -7.18
N PHE A 165 19.98 -11.48 -6.41
CA PHE A 165 20.02 -11.33 -4.96
C PHE A 165 20.53 -12.64 -4.30
N PRO A 166 21.51 -12.59 -3.38
CA PRO A 166 21.99 -13.78 -2.67
C PRO A 166 20.93 -14.27 -1.67
N CYS A 167 20.28 -15.41 -1.94
CA CYS A 167 19.16 -15.90 -1.13
C CYS A 167 19.57 -16.33 0.27
N GLU A 168 20.86 -16.49 0.56
CA GLU A 168 21.40 -16.68 1.91
C GLU A 168 21.10 -15.47 2.81
N ARG A 169 20.81 -14.30 2.23
CA ARG A 169 20.50 -13.05 2.93
C ARG A 169 19.01 -12.72 2.96
N VAL A 170 18.12 -13.63 2.52
CA VAL A 170 16.68 -13.36 2.41
C VAL A 170 16.07 -13.02 3.77
N ASP A 171 16.42 -13.77 4.81
CA ASP A 171 15.91 -13.56 6.17
C ASP A 171 16.45 -12.25 6.76
N ALA A 172 17.70 -11.91 6.49
CA ALA A 172 18.29 -10.63 6.93
C ALA A 172 17.62 -9.42 6.23
N ARG A 173 17.16 -9.58 4.98
CA ARG A 173 16.51 -8.50 4.22
C ARG A 173 15.07 -8.29 4.66
N TRP A 174 14.34 -9.35 4.98
CA TRP A 174 12.89 -9.29 5.16
C TRP A 174 12.42 -9.54 6.58
N GLY A 175 13.11 -10.39 7.35
CA GLY A 175 12.99 -10.57 8.81
C GLY A 175 11.60 -10.92 9.36
N LYS A 176 11.56 -11.63 10.49
CA LYS A 176 10.31 -11.71 11.27
C LYS A 176 9.95 -10.32 11.77
N MET A 177 8.66 -9.98 11.78
CA MET A 177 8.18 -8.74 12.38
C MET A 177 8.05 -8.96 13.89
N GLU A 178 9.15 -9.35 14.54
CA GLU A 178 9.21 -9.48 15.98
C GLU A 178 9.66 -8.14 16.55
N CYS A 179 8.68 -7.36 17.04
CA CYS A 179 8.95 -6.21 17.88
C CYS A 179 9.22 -6.68 19.30
N GLU A 180 10.39 -7.26 19.57
CA GLU A 180 10.87 -7.27 20.95
C GLU A 180 11.11 -5.81 21.35
N GLN A 181 10.29 -5.32 22.28
CA GLN A 181 10.47 -4.02 22.94
C GLN A 181 10.48 -2.79 22.00
N LYS A 182 9.55 -2.69 21.04
CA LYS A 182 9.34 -1.48 20.20
C LYS A 182 10.56 -1.02 19.38
N ALA A 183 11.59 -1.85 19.19
CA ALA A 183 12.79 -1.50 18.45
C ALA A 183 12.57 -1.22 16.94
N CYS A 184 11.38 -1.53 16.42
CA CYS A 184 10.97 -1.20 15.05
C CYS A 184 10.17 0.10 14.92
N GLU A 185 9.99 0.88 16.01
CA GLU A 185 9.61 2.28 15.89
C GLU A 185 10.76 3.02 15.19
N ILE A 186 10.71 3.12 13.86
CA ILE A 186 11.51 4.10 13.13
C ILE A 186 11.25 5.43 13.84
N ILE A 187 12.31 6.07 14.33
CA ILE A 187 12.30 7.40 14.93
C ILE A 187 11.86 8.39 13.84
N GLY A 188 10.57 8.39 13.55
CA GLY A 188 9.89 9.33 12.69
C GLY A 188 9.60 10.57 13.52
N SER A 189 10.67 11.31 13.83
CA SER A 189 10.68 12.75 14.11
C SER A 189 9.36 13.37 14.61
N THR A 190 8.93 13.05 15.82
CA THR A 190 8.16 14.03 16.61
C THR A 190 9.15 14.95 17.31
N THR A 191 9.80 15.83 16.54
CA THR A 191 10.34 17.06 17.12
C THR A 191 9.15 17.91 17.52
N SER A 192 8.69 17.66 18.75
CA SER A 192 7.93 18.63 19.53
C SER A 192 8.74 19.92 19.58
N PHE A 193 8.25 20.96 18.90
CA PHE A 193 8.63 22.33 19.24
C PHE A 193 8.04 22.61 20.62
N GLY A 194 8.88 22.55 21.64
CA GLY A 194 8.52 22.80 23.02
C GLY A 194 9.68 23.38 23.81
N ASN A 195 9.69 24.71 23.87
CA ASN A 195 10.21 25.60 24.92
C ASN A 195 11.44 25.16 25.75
N ILE A 196 12.58 25.84 25.52
CA ILE A 196 13.30 26.70 26.47
C ILE A 196 14.08 27.73 25.64
#